data_AF-A0A8C6SHB4-F1
#
_entry.id   AF-A0A8C6SHB4-F1
#
_cell.length_a   1.000
_cell.length_b   1.000
_cell.length_c   1.000
_cell.angle_alpha   90.00
_cell.angle_beta   90.00
_cell.angle_gamma   90.00
#
_symmetry.space_group_name_H-M   'P 1'
#
loop_
_entity.id
_entity.type
_entity.pdbx_description
1 polymer ?
#
loop_
_entity_poly.entity_id
_entity_poly.type
_entity_poly.pdbx_seq_one_letter_code
_entity_poly.pdbx_strand_id
1 'polypeptide(L)'
;AMQWKKAVFLSAMGKEECKTMLDALNKVTACYRHLVIALGSTSDSQNLREELKRTRKKAQDISKEDRAEYERLWVLFSSSMELLEVDMKRSLEIGQDFPLKVPTRHLIQTGMTGSTTTVAARAMSVQNMKYDADSNIDTTDLRDLQCEIGQVSQMMEEMEMKVQVAPWAVEAKQEAGAELKSNMSVGNSSVGVISIFGCCFQVLYI
;
A
#
# COMPACT_ATOMS: atom_id res chain seq x y z
N ALA A 1 -15.44 -2.71 -2.74
CA ALA A 1 -13.99 -2.47 -2.82
C ALA A 1 -13.31 -2.28 -1.45
N MET A 2 -13.74 -1.34 -0.59
CA MET A 2 -13.01 -1.01 0.67
C MET A 2 -12.93 -2.12 1.74
N GLN A 3 -13.88 -3.06 1.78
CA GLN A 3 -13.85 -4.13 2.79
C GLN A 3 -12.79 -5.21 2.54
N TRP A 4 -12.46 -5.46 1.27
CA TRP A 4 -11.51 -6.49 0.86
C TRP A 4 -10.09 -6.04 1.19
N LYS A 5 -9.78 -4.77 0.89
CA LYS A 5 -8.53 -4.10 1.31
C LYS A 5 -8.30 -4.17 2.82
N LYS A 6 -9.35 -4.09 3.64
CA LYS A 6 -9.27 -4.10 5.12
C LYS A 6 -8.80 -5.44 5.71
N ALA A 7 -9.03 -6.56 5.04
CA ALA A 7 -8.61 -7.87 5.54
C ALA A 7 -7.24 -8.29 4.97
N VAL A 8 -6.92 -7.89 3.73
CA VAL A 8 -5.53 -7.89 3.17
C VAL A 8 -4.58 -7.25 4.18
N PHE A 9 -5.00 -6.07 4.63
CA PHE A 9 -4.28 -5.18 5.51
C PHE A 9 -3.90 -5.79 6.86
N LEU A 10 -4.83 -6.54 7.47
CA LEU A 10 -4.59 -7.19 8.77
C LEU A 10 -3.61 -8.37 8.66
N SER A 11 -3.49 -8.98 7.47
CA SER A 11 -2.51 -10.04 7.21
C SER A 11 -1.12 -9.51 6.86
N ALA A 12 -1.01 -8.25 6.42
CA ALA A 12 0.24 -7.63 6.00
C ALA A 12 1.05 -6.99 7.14
N MET A 13 0.43 -6.77 8.32
CA MET A 13 1.16 -6.24 9.48
C MET A 13 2.28 -7.20 9.91
N GLY A 14 3.50 -6.66 10.02
CA GLY A 14 4.65 -7.39 10.54
C GLY A 14 4.41 -7.86 11.98
N LYS A 15 4.95 -9.02 12.33
CA LYS A 15 4.76 -9.67 13.65
C LYS A 15 5.15 -8.75 14.82
N GLU A 16 6.22 -7.97 14.69
CA GLU A 16 6.73 -7.08 15.74
C GLU A 16 5.95 -5.77 15.86
N GLU A 17 5.41 -5.28 14.75
CA GLU A 17 4.58 -4.08 14.74
C GLU A 17 3.18 -4.38 15.30
N CYS A 18 2.61 -5.53 14.93
CA CYS A 18 1.38 -6.05 15.53
C CYS A 18 1.52 -6.21 17.05
N LYS A 19 2.68 -6.69 17.53
CA LYS A 19 2.99 -6.80 18.95
C LYS A 19 3.05 -5.44 19.65
N THR A 20 3.64 -4.43 19.00
CA THR A 20 3.76 -3.08 19.55
C THR A 20 2.39 -2.39 19.65
N MET A 21 1.57 -2.51 18.61
CA MET A 21 0.19 -2.00 18.61
C MET A 21 -0.65 -2.69 19.69
N LEU A 22 -0.52 -4.02 19.83
CA LEU A 22 -1.21 -4.79 20.86
C LEU A 22 -0.79 -4.37 22.28
N ASP A 23 0.50 -4.10 22.50
CA ASP A 23 1.00 -3.61 23.79
C ASP A 23 0.44 -2.22 24.14
N ALA A 24 0.43 -1.29 23.16
CA ALA A 24 -0.17 0.02 23.32
C ALA A 24 -1.67 -0.06 23.66
N LEU A 25 -2.42 -0.92 22.95
CA LEU A 25 -3.84 -1.15 23.19
C LEU A 25 -4.11 -1.79 24.55
N ASN A 26 -3.28 -2.74 24.98
CA ASN A 26 -3.36 -3.37 26.29
C ASN A 26 -3.16 -2.36 27.42
N LYS A 27 -2.18 -1.45 27.29
CA LYS A 27 -1.96 -0.36 28.26
C LYS A 27 -3.18 0.56 28.36
N VAL A 28 -3.75 0.97 27.23
CA VAL A 28 -4.96 1.83 27.21
C VAL A 28 -6.16 1.09 27.81
N THR A 29 -6.31 -0.21 27.52
CA THR A 29 -7.37 -1.05 28.08
C THR A 29 -7.24 -1.22 29.60
N ALA A 30 -6.01 -1.43 30.09
CA ALA A 30 -5.74 -1.51 31.53
C ALA A 30 -6.07 -0.18 32.23
N CYS A 31 -5.65 0.95 31.65
CA CYS A 31 -6.00 2.28 32.13
C CYS A 31 -7.53 2.48 32.17
N TYR A 32 -8.23 2.13 31.10
CA TYR A 32 -9.69 2.23 31.04
C TYR A 32 -10.37 1.41 32.13
N ARG A 33 -9.93 0.15 32.35
CA ARG A 33 -10.46 -0.72 33.41
C ARG A 33 -10.27 -0.11 34.80
N HIS A 34 -9.10 0.42 35.11
CA HIS A 34 -8.85 1.09 36.39
C HIS A 34 -9.75 2.32 36.59
N LEU A 35 -9.91 3.16 35.56
CA LEU A 35 -10.78 4.32 35.64
C LEU A 35 -12.27 3.93 35.82
N VAL A 36 -12.71 2.85 35.19
CA VAL A 36 -14.09 2.35 35.31
C VAL A 36 -14.40 1.90 36.73
N ILE A 37 -13.46 1.27 37.44
CA ILE A 37 -13.68 0.80 38.82
C ILE A 37 -13.99 1.98 39.77
N ALA A 38 -13.45 3.16 39.50
CA ALA A 38 -13.70 4.35 40.31
C ALA A 38 -15.06 5.04 40.01
N LEU A 39 -15.77 4.65 38.94
CA LEU A 39 -17.09 5.21 38.64
C LEU A 39 -18.12 4.83 39.71
N GLY A 40 -18.95 5.79 40.11
CA GLY A 40 -19.95 5.58 41.16
C GLY A 40 -19.37 5.46 42.58
N SER A 41 -18.05 5.56 42.75
CA SER A 41 -17.40 5.66 44.06
C SER A 41 -17.36 7.12 44.55
N THR A 42 -16.84 7.35 45.76
CA THR A 42 -16.58 8.71 46.28
C THR A 42 -15.55 9.50 45.45
N SER A 43 -14.79 8.81 44.59
CA SER A 43 -13.84 9.41 43.64
C SER A 43 -14.49 9.77 42.29
N ASP A 44 -15.78 9.49 42.09
CA ASP A 44 -16.48 9.82 40.84
C ASP A 44 -16.57 11.34 40.67
N SER A 45 -16.13 11.83 39.52
CA SER A 45 -16.05 13.24 39.20
C SER A 45 -16.21 13.46 37.70
N GLN A 46 -16.56 14.69 37.33
CA GLN A 46 -16.60 15.08 35.92
C GLN A 46 -15.25 14.83 35.22
N ASN A 47 -14.14 15.10 35.92
CA ASN A 47 -12.80 14.86 35.40
C ASN A 47 -12.56 13.37 35.10
N LEU A 48 -12.95 12.45 36.02
CA LEU A 48 -12.85 11.00 35.79
C LEU A 48 -13.64 10.56 34.54
N ARG A 49 -14.85 11.11 34.37
CA ARG A 49 -15.72 10.81 33.21
C ARG A 49 -15.14 11.33 31.90
N GLU A 50 -14.44 12.46 31.93
CA GLU A 50 -13.72 12.99 30.78
C GLU A 50 -12.46 12.19 30.47
N GLU A 51 -11.70 11.75 31.48
CA GLU A 51 -10.57 10.84 31.29
C GLU A 51 -11.02 9.58 30.56
N LEU A 52 -12.12 8.94 30.99
CA LEU A 52 -12.67 7.78 30.30
C LEU A 52 -13.02 8.06 28.84
N LYS A 53 -13.59 9.22 28.52
CA LYS A 53 -13.83 9.63 27.12
C LYS A 53 -12.52 9.79 26.35
N ARG A 54 -11.50 10.41 26.95
CA ARG A 54 -10.17 10.56 26.36
C ARG A 54 -9.47 9.22 26.15
N THR A 55 -9.54 8.29 27.10
CA THR A 55 -8.98 6.93 26.97
C THR A 55 -9.63 6.16 25.82
N ARG A 56 -10.96 6.24 25.66
CA ARG A 56 -11.66 5.63 24.50
C ARG A 56 -11.22 6.25 23.18
N LYS A 57 -11.09 7.58 23.14
CA LYS A 57 -10.63 8.28 21.94
C LYS A 57 -9.20 7.86 21.57
N LYS A 58 -8.30 7.80 22.56
CA LYS A 58 -6.93 7.32 22.38
C LYS A 58 -6.88 5.88 21.84
N ALA A 59 -7.73 4.99 22.32
CA ALA A 59 -7.83 3.62 21.78
C ALA A 59 -8.26 3.61 20.29
N GLN A 60 -9.20 4.48 19.92
CA GLN A 60 -9.64 4.61 18.53
C GLN A 60 -8.55 5.23 17.63
N ASP A 61 -7.79 6.19 18.15
CA ASP A 61 -6.75 6.90 17.39
C ASP A 61 -5.57 5.96 17.11
N ILE A 62 -5.11 5.17 18.10
CA ILE A 62 -4.07 4.13 17.91
C ILE A 62 -4.49 3.15 16.80
N SER A 63 -5.75 2.70 16.81
CA SER A 63 -6.23 1.77 15.78
C SER A 63 -6.37 2.39 14.38
N LYS A 64 -6.48 3.72 14.25
CA LYS A 64 -6.74 4.40 12.98
C LYS A 64 -5.47 4.91 12.31
N GLU A 65 -4.56 5.48 13.09
CA GLU A 65 -3.32 6.06 12.57
C GLU A 65 -2.43 4.97 11.98
N ASP A 66 -2.12 3.95 12.80
CA ASP A 66 -1.34 2.78 12.40
C ASP A 66 -1.98 2.11 11.18
N ARG A 67 -3.32 2.07 11.15
CA ARG A 67 -4.06 1.53 10.01
C ARG A 67 -3.86 2.34 8.72
N ALA A 68 -3.88 3.66 8.80
CA ALA A 68 -3.70 4.49 7.61
C ALA A 68 -2.26 4.40 7.08
N GLU A 69 -1.28 4.27 7.97
CA GLU A 69 0.12 4.17 7.62
C GLU A 69 0.43 2.90 6.85
N TYR A 70 0.04 1.72 7.34
CA TYR A 70 0.33 0.50 6.57
C TYR A 70 -0.42 0.47 5.24
N GLU A 71 -1.51 1.25 5.08
CA GLU A 71 -2.34 1.15 3.87
C GLU A 71 -1.61 1.89 2.76
N ARG A 72 -1.01 3.03 3.14
CA ARG A 72 -0.09 3.78 2.30
C ARG A 72 1.14 2.95 1.96
N LEU A 73 1.79 2.30 2.93
CA LEU A 73 2.98 1.48 2.70
C LEU A 73 2.68 0.31 1.77
N TRP A 74 1.57 -0.39 1.98
CA TRP A 74 1.12 -1.48 1.11
C TRP A 74 0.87 -1.01 -0.31
N VAL A 75 0.12 0.09 -0.50
CA VAL A 75 -0.14 0.65 -1.83
C VAL A 75 1.16 1.04 -2.54
N LEU A 76 2.08 1.71 -1.83
CA LEU A 76 3.39 2.08 -2.37
C LEU A 76 4.18 0.84 -2.78
N PHE A 77 4.26 -0.16 -1.89
CA PHE A 77 4.99 -1.39 -2.16
C PHE A 77 4.41 -2.18 -3.34
N SER A 78 3.09 -2.42 -3.39
CA SER A 78 2.42 -3.08 -4.52
C SER A 78 2.66 -2.34 -5.83
N SER A 79 2.45 -1.02 -5.86
CA SER A 79 2.66 -0.22 -7.06
C SER A 79 4.13 -0.24 -7.53
N SER A 80 5.08 -0.32 -6.59
CA SER A 80 6.50 -0.40 -6.90
C SER A 80 6.87 -1.76 -7.49
N MET A 81 6.26 -2.86 -7.01
CA MET A 81 6.46 -4.19 -7.59
C MET A 81 5.82 -4.32 -8.98
N GLU A 82 4.63 -3.75 -9.19
CA GLU A 82 3.99 -3.70 -10.52
C GLU A 82 4.86 -2.95 -11.53
N LEU A 83 5.40 -1.78 -11.14
CA LEU A 83 6.32 -1.02 -11.99
C LEU A 83 7.61 -1.79 -12.28
N LEU A 84 8.18 -2.45 -11.27
CA LEU A 84 9.37 -3.27 -11.44
C LEU A 84 9.14 -4.41 -12.44
N GLU A 85 8.02 -5.12 -12.33
CA GLU A 85 7.67 -6.20 -13.26
C GLU A 85 7.51 -5.69 -14.71
N VAL A 86 6.85 -4.54 -14.88
CA VAL A 86 6.69 -3.88 -16.19
C VAL A 86 8.06 -3.51 -16.79
N ASP A 87 8.93 -2.90 -15.99
CA ASP A 87 10.27 -2.50 -16.44
C ASP A 87 11.14 -3.71 -16.79
N MET A 88 11.05 -4.81 -16.03
CA MET A 88 11.77 -6.05 -16.32
C MET A 88 11.27 -6.71 -17.61
N LYS A 89 9.94 -6.79 -17.82
CA LYS A 89 9.36 -7.30 -19.07
C LYS A 89 9.80 -6.47 -20.26
N ARG A 90 9.76 -5.15 -20.13
CA ARG A 90 10.23 -4.23 -21.17
C ARG A 90 11.72 -4.41 -21.48
N SER A 91 12.55 -4.59 -20.44
CA SER A 91 13.98 -4.88 -20.59
C SER A 91 14.21 -6.18 -21.36
N LEU A 92 13.44 -7.23 -21.04
CA LEU A 92 13.49 -8.50 -21.73
C LEU A 92 13.08 -8.39 -23.20
N GLU A 93 11.99 -7.70 -23.51
CA GLU A 93 11.51 -7.45 -24.89
C GLU A 93 12.59 -6.75 -25.72
N ILE A 94 13.16 -5.66 -25.20
CA ILE A 94 14.24 -4.93 -25.86
C ILE A 94 15.48 -5.83 -26.03
N GLY A 95 15.83 -6.63 -25.03
CA GLY A 95 16.96 -7.56 -25.11
C GLY A 95 16.77 -8.63 -26.18
N GLN A 96 15.54 -9.06 -26.44
CA GLN A 96 15.21 -10.02 -27.51
C GLN A 96 15.21 -9.36 -28.90
N ASP A 97 14.68 -8.15 -29.02
CA ASP A 97 14.62 -7.39 -30.28
C ASP A 97 16.00 -6.88 -30.74
N PHE A 98 16.92 -6.66 -29.80
CA PHE A 98 18.27 -6.14 -30.06
C PHE A 98 19.38 -7.07 -29.51
N PRO A 99 19.59 -8.27 -30.10
CA PRO A 99 20.58 -9.22 -29.60
C PRO A 99 22.02 -8.73 -29.77
N LEU A 100 22.80 -8.71 -28.69
CA LEU A 100 24.19 -8.23 -28.70
C LEU A 100 25.21 -9.26 -29.23
N LYS A 101 24.89 -10.55 -29.22
CA LYS A 101 25.82 -11.65 -29.57
C LYS A 101 25.59 -12.29 -30.94
N VAL A 102 24.63 -11.79 -31.72
CA VAL A 102 24.42 -12.25 -33.10
C VAL A 102 25.38 -11.48 -34.02
N PRO A 103 25.98 -12.10 -35.07
CA PRO A 103 26.82 -11.37 -36.02
C PRO A 103 25.95 -10.37 -36.82
N THR A 104 25.74 -9.19 -36.27
CA THR A 104 24.95 -8.14 -36.92
C THR A 104 25.82 -7.49 -37.98
N ARG A 105 25.72 -7.96 -39.23
CA ARG A 105 26.48 -7.44 -40.37
C ARG A 105 26.27 -5.93 -40.66
N HIS A 106 25.40 -5.23 -39.93
CA HIS A 106 24.97 -3.86 -40.27
C HIS A 106 24.67 -2.90 -39.09
N LEU A 107 24.90 -3.26 -37.82
CA LEU A 107 24.72 -2.28 -36.73
C LEU A 107 25.96 -1.39 -36.63
N ILE A 108 25.82 -0.10 -36.96
CA ILE A 108 26.89 0.88 -36.75
C ILE A 108 26.88 1.29 -35.28
N GLN A 109 27.81 0.75 -34.50
CA GLN A 109 28.00 1.11 -33.09
C GLN A 109 28.73 2.46 -32.98
N THR A 110 28.00 3.56 -33.17
CA THR A 110 28.55 4.94 -33.03
C THR A 110 28.55 5.46 -31.59
N GLY A 111 28.10 4.66 -30.63
CA GLY A 111 28.02 5.04 -29.22
C GLY A 111 29.29 4.66 -28.44
N MET A 112 29.65 5.49 -27.46
CA MET A 112 30.68 5.15 -26.48
C MET A 112 30.13 4.09 -25.51
N THR A 113 30.68 2.88 -25.54
CA THR A 113 30.45 1.87 -24.49
C THR A 113 31.39 2.15 -23.32
N GLY A 114 30.85 2.74 -22.24
CA GLY A 114 31.55 2.97 -20.98
C GLY A 114 30.86 2.26 -19.82
N SER A 115 31.58 2.04 -18.73
CA SER A 115 31.02 1.48 -17.49
C SER A 115 29.91 2.40 -16.95
N THR A 116 28.69 1.87 -16.83
CA THR A 116 27.53 2.57 -16.23
C THR A 116 27.48 2.45 -14.70
N THR A 117 28.46 1.76 -14.11
CA THR A 117 28.50 1.38 -12.69
C THR A 117 28.39 2.59 -11.75
N THR A 118 29.01 3.73 -12.09
CA THR A 118 28.95 4.95 -11.26
C THR A 118 27.55 5.59 -11.23
N VAL A 119 26.79 5.47 -12.33
CA VAL A 119 25.42 5.98 -12.44
C VAL A 119 24.48 5.10 -11.63
N ALA A 120 24.61 3.78 -11.74
CA ALA A 120 23.82 2.82 -10.96
C ALA A 120 24.07 2.96 -9.45
N ALA A 121 25.34 3.08 -9.02
CA ALA A 121 25.68 3.24 -7.61
C ALA A 121 25.07 4.53 -7.00
N ARG A 122 25.03 5.62 -7.76
CA ARG A 122 24.39 6.88 -7.33
C ARG A 122 22.87 6.75 -7.23
N ALA A 123 22.23 6.06 -8.17
CA ALA A 123 20.78 5.85 -8.15
C ALA A 123 20.33 4.98 -6.98
N MET A 124 21.12 3.95 -6.63
CA MET A 124 20.79 3.01 -5.56
C MET A 124 21.11 3.54 -4.16
N SER A 125 21.96 4.56 -4.01
CA SER A 125 22.42 5.08 -2.72
C SER A 125 22.95 4.01 -1.75
N VAL A 126 23.40 2.85 -2.26
CA VAL A 126 24.02 1.77 -1.49
C VAL A 126 25.54 1.92 -1.64
N GLN A 127 26.25 2.13 -0.52
CA GLN A 127 27.70 2.39 -0.51
C GLN A 127 28.56 1.13 -0.75
N ASN A 128 27.97 -0.02 -1.11
CA ASN A 128 28.70 -1.28 -1.16
C ASN A 128 28.18 -2.23 -2.26
N MET A 129 28.34 -1.84 -3.52
CA MET A 129 28.22 -2.77 -4.65
C MET A 129 29.61 -3.08 -5.18
N LYS A 130 30.10 -4.31 -4.96
CA LYS A 130 31.16 -4.89 -5.78
C LYS A 130 30.51 -5.36 -7.08
N TYR A 131 30.66 -4.57 -8.14
CA TYR A 131 30.26 -4.97 -9.48
C TYR A 131 31.47 -5.68 -10.11
N ASP A 132 31.45 -7.00 -10.20
CA ASP A 132 32.39 -7.71 -11.07
C ASP A 132 31.90 -7.49 -12.51
N ALA A 133 32.56 -6.57 -13.21
CA ALA A 133 32.19 -6.12 -14.55
C ALA A 133 32.59 -7.14 -15.63
N ASP A 134 32.39 -8.43 -15.37
CA ASP A 134 32.76 -9.50 -16.29
C ASP A 134 31.56 -10.38 -16.60
N SER A 135 30.56 -9.81 -17.27
CA SER A 135 29.59 -10.61 -18.02
C SER A 135 29.08 -9.87 -19.24
N ASN A 136 29.57 -10.32 -20.38
CA ASN A 136 29.00 -10.03 -21.69
C ASN A 136 27.54 -10.54 -21.68
N ILE A 137 26.54 -9.63 -21.64
CA ILE A 137 25.10 -9.96 -21.60
C ILE A 137 24.78 -11.03 -22.65
N ASP A 138 24.57 -12.27 -22.23
CA ASP A 138 24.24 -13.41 -23.10
C ASP A 138 22.74 -13.71 -23.10
N THR A 139 22.34 -14.54 -24.04
CA THR A 139 21.11 -15.33 -24.02
C THR A 139 20.83 -16.03 -22.68
N THR A 140 21.86 -16.39 -21.91
CA THR A 140 21.74 -16.91 -20.54
C THR A 140 21.16 -15.86 -19.59
N ASP A 141 21.64 -14.61 -19.63
CA ASP A 141 21.16 -13.54 -18.74
C ASP A 141 19.71 -13.15 -19.04
N LEU A 142 19.28 -13.23 -20.31
CA LEU A 142 17.86 -13.02 -20.68
C LEU A 142 16.95 -14.13 -20.15
N ARG A 143 17.45 -15.36 -20.05
CA ARG A 143 16.68 -16.48 -19.48
C ARG A 143 16.61 -16.41 -17.95
N ASP A 144 17.67 -15.94 -17.31
CA ASP A 144 17.67 -15.66 -15.88
C ASP A 144 16.69 -14.52 -15.56
N LEU A 145 16.70 -13.44 -16.36
CA LEU A 145 15.71 -12.36 -16.25
C LEU A 145 14.26 -12.87 -16.43
N GLN A 146 14.00 -13.82 -17.34
CA GLN A 146 12.68 -14.46 -17.45
C GLN A 146 12.27 -15.21 -16.18
N CYS A 147 13.20 -15.94 -15.57
CA CYS A 147 12.96 -16.63 -14.30
C CYS A 147 12.72 -15.63 -13.16
N GLU A 148 13.45 -14.51 -13.12
CA GLU A 148 13.25 -13.45 -12.13
C GLU A 148 11.90 -12.75 -12.29
N ILE A 149 11.47 -12.46 -13.54
CA ILE A 149 10.11 -11.94 -13.82
C ILE A 149 9.07 -12.90 -13.25
N GLY A 150 9.21 -14.21 -13.52
CA GLY A 150 8.29 -15.22 -12.99
C GLY A 150 8.24 -15.25 -11.45
N GLN A 151 9.38 -15.06 -10.79
CA GLN A 151 9.44 -14.94 -9.32
C GLN A 151 8.72 -13.69 -8.80
N VAL A 152 8.90 -12.53 -9.45
CA VAL A 152 8.19 -11.30 -9.08
C VAL A 152 6.68 -11.44 -9.31
N SER A 153 6.26 -12.02 -10.45
CA SER A 153 4.85 -12.29 -10.73
C SER A 153 4.24 -13.25 -9.70
N GLN A 154 4.95 -14.31 -9.34
CA GLN A 154 4.51 -15.24 -8.30
C GLN A 154 4.41 -14.56 -6.93
N MET A 155 5.39 -13.72 -6.57
CA MET A 155 5.35 -12.96 -5.31
C MET A 155 4.15 -12.01 -5.26
N MET A 156 3.80 -11.36 -6.38
CA MET A 156 2.59 -10.53 -6.51
C MET A 156 1.32 -11.36 -6.35
N GLU A 157 1.25 -12.54 -6.97
CA GLU A 157 0.10 -13.45 -6.87
C GLU A 157 -0.05 -14.01 -5.45
N GLU A 158 1.04 -14.39 -4.78
CA GLU A 158 1.02 -14.84 -3.38
C GLU A 158 0.55 -13.74 -2.43
N MET A 159 0.97 -12.50 -2.69
CA MET A 159 0.55 -11.30 -1.96
C MET A 159 -0.95 -11.03 -2.14
N GLU A 160 -1.53 -11.41 -3.30
CA GLU A 160 -2.97 -11.35 -3.58
C GLU A 160 -3.73 -12.57 -3.03
N MET A 161 -3.15 -13.78 -3.03
CA MET A 161 -3.79 -15.03 -2.60
C MET A 161 -3.77 -15.27 -1.08
N LYS A 162 -2.80 -14.71 -0.33
CA LYS A 162 -2.88 -14.67 1.15
C LYS A 162 -4.05 -13.82 1.66
N VAL A 163 -4.77 -13.18 0.74
CA VAL A 163 -6.00 -12.42 0.97
C VAL A 163 -7.21 -13.28 0.65
N GLN A 164 -7.44 -14.33 1.43
CA GLN A 164 -8.74 -15.00 1.40
C GLN A 164 -9.65 -14.44 2.49
N VAL A 165 -10.49 -13.48 2.10
CA VAL A 165 -11.65 -13.08 2.90
C VAL A 165 -12.80 -13.96 2.47
N ALA A 166 -13.30 -14.77 3.39
CA ALA A 166 -14.50 -15.53 3.11
C ALA A 166 -15.68 -14.55 2.85
N PRO A 167 -16.56 -14.82 1.85
CA PRO A 167 -17.62 -13.90 1.43
C PRO A 167 -18.56 -13.43 2.55
N TRP A 168 -18.67 -14.17 3.64
CA TRP A 168 -19.52 -13.88 4.80
C TRP A 168 -18.93 -12.85 5.77
N ALA A 169 -17.64 -12.51 5.68
CA ALA A 169 -16.98 -11.56 6.58
C ALA A 169 -17.18 -10.08 6.18
N VAL A 170 -17.94 -9.83 5.11
CA VAL A 170 -18.23 -8.49 4.58
C VAL A 170 -19.58 -8.01 5.13
N GLU A 171 -19.59 -7.42 6.32
CA GLU A 171 -20.82 -6.82 6.87
C GLU A 171 -20.95 -5.37 6.37
N ALA A 172 -21.90 -5.12 5.46
CA ALA A 172 -22.15 -3.79 4.93
C ALA A 172 -22.59 -2.84 6.06
N LYS A 173 -21.78 -1.81 6.33
CA LYS A 173 -22.09 -0.78 7.36
C LYS A 173 -23.21 0.19 6.96
N GLN A 174 -23.94 -0.08 5.88
CA GLN A 174 -25.07 0.72 5.44
C GLN A 174 -26.35 0.01 5.88
N GLU A 175 -27.14 0.64 6.75
CA GLU A 175 -28.48 0.14 7.05
C GLU A 175 -29.32 0.11 5.76
N ALA A 176 -30.00 -1.01 5.53
CA ALA A 176 -30.94 -1.17 4.43
C ALA A 176 -32.00 -0.05 4.49
N GLY A 177 -32.01 0.84 3.51
CA GLY A 177 -33.03 1.89 3.38
C GLY A 177 -32.61 3.31 3.81
N ALA A 178 -31.33 3.60 3.98
CA ALA A 178 -30.86 4.97 4.28
C ALA A 178 -31.17 6.00 3.16
N GLU A 179 -31.44 5.54 1.93
CA GLU A 179 -31.81 6.40 0.78
C GLU A 179 -33.27 6.88 0.78
N LEU A 180 -34.10 6.44 1.74
CA LEU A 180 -35.52 6.84 1.85
C LEU A 180 -35.81 7.95 2.87
N LYS A 181 -34.80 8.56 3.49
CA LYS A 181 -34.98 9.65 4.45
C LYS A 181 -34.34 10.97 3.99
N SER A 182 -34.65 11.41 2.76
CA SER A 182 -34.53 12.83 2.42
C SER A 182 -35.92 13.46 2.48
N ASN A 183 -36.30 13.96 3.66
CA ASN A 183 -37.51 14.77 3.81
C ASN A 183 -37.35 16.04 2.98
N MET A 184 -38.30 16.23 2.07
CA MET A 184 -38.44 17.40 1.22
C MET A 184 -38.90 18.56 2.09
N SER A 185 -37.96 19.45 2.45
CA SER A 185 -38.28 20.75 3.05
C SER A 185 -38.32 21.78 1.93
N VAL A 186 -39.54 22.14 1.54
CA VAL A 186 -39.82 23.32 0.71
C VAL A 186 -39.49 24.57 1.53
N GLY A 187 -38.63 25.46 1.00
CA GLY A 187 -38.50 26.82 1.53
C GLY A 187 -37.16 27.50 1.26
N ASN A 188 -37.15 28.38 0.26
CA ASN A 188 -36.28 29.54 0.02
C ASN A 188 -35.02 29.71 0.91
N SER A 189 -33.82 29.78 0.30
CA SER A 189 -33.24 31.06 -0.15
C SER A 189 -31.81 30.88 -0.69
N SER A 190 -31.54 31.55 -1.81
CA SER A 190 -30.28 32.06 -2.36
C SER A 190 -28.94 31.66 -1.71
N VAL A 191 -28.00 31.15 -2.53
CA VAL A 191 -26.75 31.81 -2.98
C VAL A 191 -26.01 30.82 -3.89
N GLY A 192 -25.96 31.13 -5.20
CA GLY A 192 -25.14 30.38 -6.15
C GLY A 192 -23.81 31.11 -6.37
N VAL A 193 -22.73 30.57 -5.83
CA VAL A 193 -21.36 30.92 -6.26
C VAL A 193 -20.76 29.67 -6.88
N ILE A 194 -20.50 29.78 -8.19
CA ILE A 194 -19.83 28.79 -9.02
C ILE A 194 -18.32 28.97 -8.82
N SER A 195 -17.58 27.89 -8.55
CA SER A 195 -16.28 27.61 -9.16
C SER A 195 -15.77 26.20 -8.84
N ILE A 196 -15.92 25.34 -9.85
CA ILE A 196 -14.87 24.50 -10.47
C ILE A 196 -14.07 23.61 -9.50
N PHE A 197 -14.52 22.36 -9.36
CA PHE A 197 -13.62 21.22 -9.16
C PHE A 197 -13.69 20.31 -10.39
N GLY A 198 -12.51 20.00 -10.92
CA GLY A 198 -12.30 19.28 -12.16
C GLY A 198 -12.93 17.90 -12.19
N CYS A 199 -13.76 17.68 -13.20
CA CYS A 199 -13.99 16.38 -13.80
C CYS A 199 -13.13 16.28 -15.06
N CYS A 200 -11.88 15.84 -14.90
CA CYS A 200 -11.14 15.18 -15.96
C CYS A 200 -10.48 13.95 -15.33
N PHE A 201 -11.23 12.85 -15.25
CA PHE A 201 -10.76 11.53 -15.64
C PHE A 201 -12.01 10.65 -15.76
N GLN A 202 -12.57 10.74 -16.96
CA GLN A 202 -13.65 9.89 -17.45
C GLN A 202 -13.14 8.45 -17.48
N VAL A 203 -13.72 7.63 -16.61
CA VAL A 203 -14.18 6.26 -16.85
C VAL A 203 -13.58 5.53 -18.06
N LEU A 204 -12.66 4.63 -17.74
CA LEU A 204 -12.36 3.42 -18.52
C LEU A 204 -13.51 2.43 -18.30
N TYR A 205 -14.26 2.08 -19.35
CA TYR A 205 -15.00 0.81 -19.46
C TYR A 205 -15.44 0.59 -20.92
N ILE A 206 -14.56 -0.04 -21.71
CA ILE A 206 -14.83 -1.33 -22.39
C ILE A 206 -13.61 -2.20 -22.10
#